data_AF-A0A6I4V5W7-F1
#
_entry.id   AF-A0A6I4V5W7-F1
#
_cell.length_a   1.000
_cell.length_b   1.000
_cell.length_c   1.000
_cell.angle_alpha   90.00
_cell.angle_beta   90.00
_cell.angle_gamma   90.00
#
_symmetry.space_group_name_H-M   'P 1'
#
loop_
_entity.id
_entity.type
_entity.pdbx_description
1 polymer ?
#
loop_
_entity_poly.entity_id
_entity_poly.type
_entity_poly.pdbx_seq_one_letter_code
_entity_poly.pdbx_strand_id
1 'polypeptide(L)'
;MKKIAYTAFVSSAALALAACGSAEDASTEAEAENVEMAADEALEDVVEEPAEDAEAAAPDDAEQSVSEAVEAEADDAGAAAAAAAADVMAAAEGEANAVASDVADAVDDAQEDAESAM
;
A
#
# COMPACT_ATOMS: atom_id res chain seq x y z
N MET A 1 -27.45 -2.65 -21.42
CA MET A 1 -28.24 -2.93 -20.20
C MET A 1 -27.42 -3.71 -19.16
N LYS A 2 -26.29 -3.13 -18.68
CA LYS A 2 -25.43 -3.78 -17.66
C LYS A 2 -25.34 -2.97 -16.35
N LYS A 3 -25.85 -1.72 -16.36
CA LYS A 3 -25.76 -0.77 -15.24
C LYS A 3 -26.85 -0.98 -14.17
N ILE A 4 -27.96 -1.62 -14.53
CA ILE A 4 -29.10 -1.90 -13.62
C ILE A 4 -28.82 -3.11 -12.70
N ALA A 5 -27.93 -4.02 -13.11
CA ALA A 5 -27.59 -5.21 -12.33
C ALA A 5 -26.73 -4.87 -11.10
N TYR A 6 -25.82 -3.90 -11.24
CA TYR A 6 -24.94 -3.48 -10.13
C TYR A 6 -25.71 -2.75 -9.02
N THR A 7 -26.73 -1.97 -9.36
CA THR A 7 -27.53 -1.22 -8.38
C THR A 7 -28.44 -2.13 -7.55
N ALA A 8 -28.86 -3.27 -8.09
CA ALA A 8 -29.69 -4.24 -7.34
C ALA A 8 -28.88 -5.01 -6.30
N PHE A 9 -27.63 -5.38 -6.63
CA PHE A 9 -26.75 -6.14 -5.74
C PHE A 9 -26.33 -5.34 -4.49
N VAL A 10 -26.04 -4.04 -4.66
CA VAL A 10 -25.67 -3.14 -3.56
C VAL A 10 -26.82 -2.97 -2.56
N SER A 11 -28.06 -2.86 -3.03
CA SER A 11 -29.24 -2.70 -2.17
C SER A 11 -29.52 -3.94 -1.32
N SER A 12 -29.28 -5.15 -1.85
CA SER A 12 -29.45 -6.39 -1.08
C SER A 12 -28.39 -6.57 0.02
N ALA A 13 -27.16 -6.09 -0.21
CA ALA A 13 -26.09 -6.16 0.78
C ALA A 13 -26.35 -5.25 2.00
N ALA A 14 -26.93 -4.06 1.77
CA ALA A 14 -27.30 -3.14 2.85
C ALA A 14 -28.40 -3.68 3.77
N LEU A 15 -29.38 -4.41 3.21
CA LEU A 15 -30.48 -5.02 3.98
C LEU A 15 -30.01 -6.24 4.79
N ALA A 16 -29.04 -7.00 4.29
CA ALA A 16 -28.44 -8.13 5.03
C ALA A 16 -27.54 -7.66 6.18
N LEU A 17 -26.82 -6.54 6.04
CA LEU A 17 -26.01 -5.95 7.11
C LEU A 17 -26.87 -5.41 8.26
N ALA A 18 -28.04 -4.83 7.95
CA ALA A 18 -29.00 -4.36 8.96
C ALA A 18 -29.65 -5.51 9.75
N ALA A 19 -29.78 -6.69 9.14
CA ALA A 19 -30.32 -7.89 9.79
C ALA A 19 -29.27 -8.66 10.61
N CYS A 20 -27.98 -8.51 10.32
CA CYS A 20 -26.88 -9.13 11.07
C CYS A 20 -26.34 -8.23 12.21
N GLY A 21 -26.87 -7.00 12.37
CA GLY A 21 -26.43 -6.01 13.36
C GLY A 21 -27.35 -5.82 14.56
N SER A 22 -28.41 -6.64 14.70
CA SER A 22 -29.27 -6.67 15.88
C SER A 22 -28.94 -7.87 16.75
N ALA A 23 -27.66 -8.05 17.08
CA ALA A 23 -27.25 -8.94 18.14
C ALA A 23 -27.42 -8.16 19.45
N GLU A 24 -28.45 -8.47 20.22
CA GLU A 24 -28.52 -8.06 21.62
C GLU A 24 -27.15 -8.28 22.29
N ASP A 25 -26.66 -7.21 22.93
CA ASP A 25 -25.40 -7.19 23.64
C ASP A 25 -25.43 -8.24 24.77
N ALA A 26 -24.89 -9.43 24.48
CA ALA A 26 -24.76 -10.51 25.45
C ALA A 26 -23.62 -10.26 26.46
N SER A 27 -22.99 -9.08 26.44
CA SER A 27 -21.89 -8.72 27.32
C SER A 27 -22.35 -8.22 28.69
N THR A 28 -23.66 -8.02 28.91
CA THR A 28 -24.18 -7.38 30.13
C THR A 28 -24.50 -8.36 31.28
N GLU A 29 -24.72 -9.65 31.02
CA GLU A 29 -25.09 -10.64 32.07
C GLU A 29 -23.91 -11.46 32.60
N ALA A 30 -22.76 -11.42 31.91
CA ALA A 30 -21.54 -12.07 32.35
C ALA A 30 -20.51 -11.01 32.73
N GLU A 31 -20.63 -10.45 33.94
CA GLU A 31 -19.47 -9.89 34.61
C GLU A 31 -18.49 -11.05 34.82
N ALA A 32 -17.64 -11.31 33.82
CA ALA A 32 -16.53 -12.23 33.98
C ALA A 32 -15.71 -11.71 35.16
N GLU A 33 -15.67 -12.47 36.26
CA GLU A 33 -14.81 -12.17 37.39
C GLU A 33 -13.42 -11.85 36.83
N ASN A 34 -12.88 -10.68 37.17
CA ASN A 34 -11.64 -10.16 36.59
C ASN A 34 -10.54 -11.22 36.73
N VAL A 35 -10.07 -11.74 35.59
CA VAL A 35 -8.96 -12.70 35.52
C VAL A 35 -7.66 -12.10 36.09
N GLU A 36 -7.64 -10.78 36.27
CA GLU A 36 -6.59 -10.01 36.94
C GLU A 36 -6.21 -10.60 38.31
N MET A 37 -7.18 -10.98 39.15
CA MET A 37 -6.88 -11.46 40.52
C MET A 37 -6.15 -12.80 40.54
N ALA A 38 -6.53 -13.72 39.66
CA ALA A 38 -5.88 -15.03 39.58
C ALA A 38 -4.46 -14.96 39.01
N ALA A 39 -4.16 -13.95 38.19
CA ALA A 39 -2.82 -13.74 37.63
C ALA A 39 -1.86 -13.13 38.66
N ASP A 40 -2.32 -12.12 39.41
CA ASP A 40 -1.53 -11.51 40.48
C ASP A 40 -1.21 -12.53 41.60
N GLU A 41 -2.19 -13.32 42.04
CA GLU A 41 -1.97 -14.39 43.05
C GLU A 41 -1.00 -15.48 42.56
N ALA A 42 -0.96 -15.78 41.26
CA ALA A 42 -0.03 -16.75 40.70
C ALA A 42 1.42 -16.22 40.62
N LEU A 43 1.60 -14.90 40.64
CA LEU A 43 2.91 -14.24 40.55
C LEU A 43 3.46 -13.82 41.93
N GLU A 44 2.65 -13.80 43.01
CA GLU A 44 3.07 -13.42 44.36
C GLU A 44 4.24 -14.26 44.91
N ASP A 45 4.31 -15.54 44.56
CA ASP A 45 5.36 -16.47 45.02
C ASP A 45 6.62 -16.46 44.12
N VAL A 46 6.60 -15.74 42.99
CA VAL A 46 7.72 -15.67 42.06
C VAL A 46 8.69 -14.57 42.50
N VAL A 47 9.68 -14.95 43.29
CA VAL A 47 10.75 -14.05 43.80
C VAL A 47 12.08 -14.21 43.06
N GLU A 48 12.13 -15.13 42.09
CA GLU A 48 13.34 -15.45 41.35
C GLU A 48 13.60 -14.41 40.26
N GLU A 49 14.83 -13.89 40.23
CA GLU A 49 15.30 -13.05 39.14
C GLU A 49 15.24 -13.87 37.84
N PRO A 50 14.71 -13.33 36.73
CA PRO A 50 14.72 -14.03 35.45
C PRO A 50 16.15 -14.47 35.11
N ALA A 51 16.30 -15.75 34.77
CA ALA A 51 17.60 -16.28 34.38
C ALA A 51 18.09 -15.57 33.11
N GLU A 52 19.34 -15.08 33.15
CA GLU A 52 19.97 -14.51 31.96
C GLU A 52 20.15 -15.60 30.89
N ASP A 53 19.61 -15.34 29.70
CA ASP A 53 19.87 -16.17 28.52
C ASP A 53 21.20 -15.76 27.90
N ALA A 54 22.24 -16.56 28.16
CA ALA A 54 23.57 -16.33 27.62
C ALA A 54 23.62 -16.43 26.08
N GLU A 55 22.68 -17.15 25.46
CA GLU A 55 22.58 -17.28 24.00
C GLU A 55 22.02 -15.99 23.37
N ALA A 56 21.17 -15.25 24.10
CA ALA A 56 20.63 -13.96 23.66
C ALA A 56 21.69 -12.84 23.62
N ALA A 57 22.83 -13.02 24.29
CA ALA A 57 23.95 -12.07 24.30
C ALA A 57 25.03 -12.40 23.26
N ALA A 58 24.84 -13.42 22.42
CA ALA A 58 25.78 -13.74 21.35
C ALA A 58 25.84 -12.60 20.31
N PRO A 59 27.02 -12.26 19.75
CA PRO A 59 27.11 -11.28 18.69
C PRO A 59 26.34 -11.77 17.46
N ASP A 60 25.35 -10.99 17.04
CA ASP A 60 24.46 -11.34 15.93
C ASP A 60 25.14 -11.03 14.58
N ASP A 61 26.07 -11.92 14.18
CA ASP A 61 26.70 -11.90 12.85
C ASP A 61 25.64 -11.99 11.71
N ALA A 62 24.47 -12.55 12.02
CA ALA A 62 23.37 -12.67 11.07
C ALA A 62 22.70 -11.31 10.78
N GLU A 63 22.42 -10.50 11.79
CA GLU A 63 21.87 -9.14 11.66
C GLU A 63 22.76 -8.24 10.82
N GLN A 64 24.08 -8.35 10.98
CA GLN A 64 25.04 -7.58 10.20
C GLN A 64 25.05 -8.00 8.73
N SER A 65 25.02 -9.31 8.46
CA SER A 65 24.94 -9.84 7.09
C SER A 65 23.62 -9.49 6.37
N VAL A 66 22.51 -9.44 7.12
CA VAL A 66 21.19 -9.06 6.60
C VAL A 66 21.18 -7.57 6.25
N SER A 67 21.75 -6.73 7.12
CA SER A 67 21.83 -5.28 6.87
C SER A 67 22.62 -4.96 5.60
N GLU A 68 23.77 -5.61 5.40
CA GLU A 68 24.60 -5.42 4.20
C GLU A 68 23.90 -5.88 2.91
N ALA A 69 23.18 -7.00 2.97
CA ALA A 69 22.39 -7.49 1.84
C ALA A 69 21.21 -6.57 1.49
N VAL A 70 20.55 -5.99 2.50
CA VAL A 70 19.45 -5.03 2.31
C VAL A 70 19.94 -3.73 1.68
N GLU A 71 21.08 -3.20 2.13
CA GLU A 71 21.68 -1.99 1.54
C GLU A 71 22.05 -2.21 0.07
N ALA A 72 22.66 -3.35 -0.27
CA ALA A 72 23.02 -3.67 -1.65
C ALA A 72 21.77 -3.77 -2.57
N GLU A 73 20.70 -4.42 -2.10
CA GLU A 73 19.44 -4.49 -2.84
C GLU A 73 18.77 -3.11 -3.00
N ALA A 74 18.84 -2.27 -1.96
CA ALA A 74 18.30 -0.91 -2.00
C ALA A 74 19.02 -0.02 -3.02
N ASP A 75 20.35 -0.13 -3.11
CA ASP A 75 21.16 0.57 -4.11
C ASP A 75 20.79 0.14 -5.55
N ASP A 76 20.70 -1.17 -5.79
CA ASP A 76 20.33 -1.72 -7.11
C ASP A 76 18.90 -1.30 -7.51
N ALA A 77 17.95 -1.34 -6.57
CA ALA A 77 16.59 -0.88 -6.79
C ALA A 77 16.54 0.62 -7.10
N GLY A 78 17.35 1.43 -6.39
CA GLY A 78 17.49 2.86 -6.63
C GLY A 78 18.04 3.17 -8.02
N ALA A 79 19.07 2.46 -8.45
CA ALA A 79 19.66 2.61 -9.78
C ALA A 79 18.65 2.23 -10.90
N ALA A 80 17.91 1.14 -10.72
CA ALA A 80 16.88 0.72 -11.66
C ALA A 80 15.73 1.74 -11.76
N ALA A 81 15.29 2.30 -10.63
CA ALA A 81 14.26 3.35 -10.61
C ALA A 81 14.73 4.63 -11.31
N ALA A 82 15.98 5.05 -11.10
CA ALA A 82 16.56 6.20 -11.77
C ALA A 82 16.66 6.01 -13.29
N ALA A 83 17.06 4.82 -13.75
CA ALA A 83 17.10 4.48 -15.17
C ALA A 83 15.69 4.52 -15.80
N ALA A 84 14.70 3.90 -15.15
CA ALA A 84 13.32 3.92 -15.63
C ALA A 84 12.74 5.35 -15.70
N ALA A 85 13.06 6.21 -14.72
CA ALA A 85 12.65 7.61 -14.75
C ALA A 85 13.30 8.37 -15.93
N ALA A 86 14.58 8.11 -16.21
CA ALA A 86 15.27 8.68 -17.36
C ALA A 86 14.63 8.26 -18.69
N ASP A 87 14.30 6.99 -18.85
CA ASP A 87 13.65 6.47 -20.06
C ASP A 87 12.27 7.11 -20.30
N VAL A 88 11.47 7.27 -19.23
CA VAL A 88 10.15 7.92 -19.33
C VAL A 88 10.29 9.39 -19.73
N MET A 89 11.25 10.12 -19.16
CA MET A 89 11.50 11.51 -19.55
C MET A 89 11.93 11.63 -21.02
N ALA A 90 12.84 10.76 -21.47
CA ALA A 90 13.29 10.75 -22.87
C ALA A 90 12.14 10.41 -23.84
N ALA A 91 11.27 9.46 -23.48
CA ALA A 91 10.09 9.13 -24.28
C ALA A 91 9.11 10.30 -24.35
N ALA A 92 8.86 10.99 -23.23
CA ALA A 92 7.98 12.15 -23.17
C ALA A 92 8.50 13.33 -24.01
N GLU A 93 9.81 13.59 -23.98
CA GLU A 93 10.44 14.63 -24.82
C GLU A 93 10.35 14.28 -26.32
N GLY A 94 10.57 13.01 -26.66
CA GLY A 94 10.43 12.53 -28.04
C GLY A 94 9.01 12.71 -28.58
N GLU A 95 8.00 12.35 -27.79
CA GLU A 95 6.60 12.50 -28.16
C GLU A 95 6.16 13.97 -28.22
N ALA A 96 6.62 14.80 -27.28
CA ALA A 96 6.37 16.24 -27.31
C ALA A 96 6.93 16.91 -28.58
N ASN A 97 8.12 16.49 -29.01
CA ASN A 97 8.73 17.02 -30.23
C ASN A 97 8.02 16.53 -31.50
N ALA A 98 7.55 15.28 -31.52
CA ALA A 98 6.74 14.76 -32.62
C ALA A 98 5.41 15.53 -32.74
N VAL A 99 4.70 15.73 -31.63
CA VAL A 99 3.46 16.52 -31.59
C VAL A 99 3.69 17.96 -32.01
N ALA A 100 4.80 18.58 -31.60
CA ALA A 100 5.15 19.94 -32.02
C ALA A 100 5.37 20.04 -33.54
N SER A 101 5.98 19.02 -34.14
CA SER A 101 6.16 18.94 -35.60
C SER A 101 4.82 18.76 -36.31
N ASP A 102 3.98 17.82 -35.85
CA ASP A 102 2.66 17.57 -36.44
C ASP A 102 1.76 18.81 -36.40
N VAL A 103 1.83 19.58 -35.30
CA VAL A 103 1.09 20.84 -35.17
C VAL A 103 1.65 21.92 -36.10
N ALA A 104 2.97 21.97 -36.31
CA ALA A 104 3.57 22.93 -37.23
C ALA A 104 3.16 22.63 -38.69
N ASP A 105 3.20 21.37 -39.11
CA ASP A 105 2.70 20.92 -40.43
C ASP A 105 1.22 21.28 -40.62
N ALA A 106 0.37 20.96 -39.63
CA ALA A 106 -1.06 21.27 -39.72
C ALA A 106 -1.37 22.78 -39.79
N VAL A 107 -0.52 23.63 -39.21
CA VAL A 107 -0.66 25.10 -39.30
C VAL A 107 -0.21 25.61 -40.67
N ASP A 108 0.84 25.03 -41.26
CA ASP A 108 1.34 25.38 -42.60
C ASP A 108 0.30 25.03 -43.67
N ASP A 109 -0.24 23.80 -43.62
CA ASP A 109 -1.33 23.34 -44.51
C ASP A 109 -2.55 24.28 -44.43
N ALA A 110 -2.93 24.70 -43.23
CA ALA A 110 -4.06 25.61 -43.02
C ALA A 110 -3.81 27.03 -43.56
N GLN A 111 -2.56 27.49 -43.63
CA GLN A 111 -2.21 28.78 -44.23
C GLN A 111 -2.22 28.72 -45.76
N GLU A 112 -1.72 27.63 -46.36
CA GLU A 112 -1.80 27.43 -47.82
C GLU A 112 -3.26 27.35 -48.30
N ASP A 113 -4.12 26.64 -47.57
CA ASP A 113 -5.55 26.56 -47.89
C ASP A 113 -6.24 27.94 -47.82
N ALA A 114 -5.83 28.81 -46.90
CA ALA A 114 -6.37 30.16 -46.75
C ALA A 114 -5.92 31.10 -47.87
N GLU A 115 -4.68 31.00 -48.35
CA GLU A 115 -4.17 31.78 -49.48
C GLU A 115 -4.77 31.34 -50.82
N SER A 116 -5.03 30.04 -50.99
CA SER A 116 -5.66 29.49 -52.21
C SER A 116 -7.14 29.89 -52.38
N ALA A 117 -7.79 30.29 -51.27
CA ALA A 117 -9.19 30.70 -51.24
C ALA A 117 -9.44 32.20 -51.51
N MET A 118 -8.39 33.02 -51.64
CA MET A 118 -8.47 34.47 -51.94
C MET A 118 -8.17 34.78 -53.41
#